data_AF-A0A3M2S4M3-F1
#
_entry.id   AF-A0A3M2S4M3-F1
#
_cell.length_a   1.000
_cell.length_b   1.000
_cell.length_c   1.000
_cell.angle_alpha   90.00
_cell.angle_beta   90.00
_cell.angle_gamma   90.00
#
_symmetry.space_group_name_H-M   'P 1'
#
loop_
_entity.id
_entity.type
_entity.pdbx_description
1 polymer ?
#
loop_
_entity_poly.entity_id
_entity_poly.type
_entity_poly.pdbx_seq_one_letter_code
_entity_poly.pdbx_strand_id
1 'polypeptide(L)'
;MVRTKTRPTTVEDRYPKDKYPNGPPKYPSFPPKLPLVSNNRIFNDHTGRPALMSWESAGVKNPLPPLASWVFYMVHPDVPRDFDGYEFQRGIEDGGYQPRGGRFRWEFFFLPGATTEECHAHYLGELKARGTIWRQIHKVKRAMDLEKQKNPQPVDDDPAEESGFGLGSTASESSSDEEATADDQQLPGLVWPKRDRDCDSVMYRGWFFVYPHANIDCRGADGAEREIDIVTFDPIEQEWEEDEVRRFDPMQHPVHVTRKKPREDFQQGVMDWMYWRLCTHWEEKADEATDNALKLGWKSW
;
A
#
# COMPACT_ATOMS: atom_id res chain seq x y z
N MET A 1 7.91 -8.11 22.36
CA MET A 1 8.53 -6.85 21.91
C MET A 1 9.24 -7.13 20.59
N VAL A 2 8.67 -6.68 19.48
CA VAL A 2 9.29 -6.81 18.14
C VAL A 2 10.52 -5.90 18.10
N ARG A 3 11.67 -6.40 17.66
CA ARG A 3 12.92 -5.61 17.54
C ARG A 3 13.31 -5.54 16.07
N THR A 4 13.33 -4.36 15.47
CA THR A 4 13.73 -4.17 14.08
C THR A 4 15.24 -3.96 13.96
N LYS A 5 15.94 -4.72 13.10
CA LYS A 5 17.33 -4.43 12.69
C LYS A 5 17.33 -3.71 11.35
N THR A 6 17.15 -2.40 11.34
CA THR A 6 17.41 -1.60 10.12
C THR A 6 18.92 -1.50 9.93
N ARG A 7 19.55 -2.43 9.20
CA ARG A 7 20.91 -2.23 8.72
C ARG A 7 20.85 -1.44 7.40
N PRO A 8 21.72 -0.44 7.18
CA PRO A 8 21.83 0.21 5.88
C PRO A 8 22.12 -0.82 4.78
N THR A 9 21.33 -0.81 3.71
CA THR A 9 21.53 -1.68 2.56
C THR A 9 22.79 -1.27 1.82
N THR A 10 23.71 -2.20 1.61
CA THR A 10 24.90 -1.93 0.79
C THR A 10 24.58 -2.14 -0.70
N VAL A 11 25.45 -1.65 -1.59
CA VAL A 11 25.29 -1.85 -3.04
C VAL A 11 25.29 -3.35 -3.37
N GLU A 12 26.06 -4.13 -2.62
CA GLU A 12 26.19 -5.59 -2.76
C GLU A 12 24.90 -6.33 -2.35
N ASP A 13 24.18 -5.85 -1.34
CA ASP A 13 22.88 -6.41 -0.98
C ASP A 13 21.85 -6.20 -2.10
N ARG A 14 21.94 -5.09 -2.84
CA ARG A 14 21.03 -4.74 -3.96
C ARG A 14 21.38 -5.46 -5.26
N TYR A 15 22.67 -5.68 -5.51
CA TYR A 15 23.17 -6.37 -6.69
C TYR A 15 24.01 -7.57 -6.27
N PRO A 16 23.35 -8.62 -5.74
CA PRO A 16 24.07 -9.78 -5.23
C PRO A 16 24.78 -10.48 -6.40
N LYS A 17 26.01 -10.94 -6.15
CA LYS A 17 26.96 -11.36 -7.21
C LYS A 17 26.49 -12.59 -7.99
N ASP A 18 25.66 -13.41 -7.38
CA ASP A 18 24.98 -14.55 -7.99
C ASP A 18 23.99 -14.12 -9.09
N LYS A 19 23.29 -13.00 -8.90
CA LYS A 19 22.32 -12.46 -9.87
C LYS A 19 22.92 -11.40 -10.80
N TYR A 20 23.91 -10.64 -10.32
CA TYR A 20 24.61 -9.57 -11.04
C TYR A 20 26.13 -9.78 -10.99
N PRO A 21 26.66 -10.78 -11.72
CA PRO A 21 28.09 -11.14 -11.66
C PRO A 21 29.02 -10.01 -12.13
N ASN A 22 28.50 -9.10 -12.96
CA ASN A 22 29.22 -7.94 -13.48
C ASN A 22 28.96 -6.64 -12.68
N GLY A 23 28.33 -6.75 -11.51
CA GLY A 23 27.93 -5.61 -10.69
C GLY A 23 26.68 -4.89 -11.23
N PRO A 24 26.34 -3.70 -10.69
CA PRO A 24 25.16 -2.96 -11.10
C PRO A 24 25.14 -2.65 -12.61
N PRO A 25 23.96 -2.68 -13.27
CA PRO A 25 23.85 -2.35 -14.69
C PRO A 25 24.36 -0.94 -14.99
N LYS A 26 25.32 -0.83 -15.92
CA LYS A 26 25.91 0.44 -16.36
C LYS A 26 25.02 1.11 -17.42
N TYR A 27 23.90 1.69 -17.00
CA TYR A 27 23.08 2.53 -17.90
C TYR A 27 23.42 4.01 -17.66
N PRO A 28 23.98 4.73 -18.66
CA PRO A 28 24.47 6.11 -18.49
C PRO A 28 23.38 7.20 -18.43
N SER A 29 22.09 6.86 -18.50
CA SER A 29 20.98 7.82 -18.62
C SER A 29 20.21 8.11 -17.34
N PHE A 30 20.58 7.54 -16.19
CA PHE A 30 19.94 7.84 -14.92
C PHE A 30 20.91 8.59 -14.00
N PRO A 31 20.47 9.66 -13.30
CA PRO A 31 21.26 10.28 -12.25
C PRO A 31 21.71 9.20 -11.25
N PRO A 32 22.81 9.39 -10.49
CA PRO A 32 23.25 8.40 -9.52
C PRO A 32 22.06 8.03 -8.63
N LYS A 33 21.60 6.79 -8.74
CA LYS A 33 20.44 6.30 -7.99
C LYS A 33 20.78 6.50 -6.52
N LEU A 34 20.09 7.44 -5.87
CA LEU A 34 20.24 7.68 -4.44
C LEU A 34 20.12 6.34 -3.70
N PRO A 35 20.92 6.12 -2.63
CA PRO A 35 20.82 4.89 -1.86
C PRO A 35 19.39 4.73 -1.36
N LEU A 36 18.83 3.52 -1.47
CA LEU A 36 17.55 3.20 -0.86
C LEU A 36 17.76 3.04 0.64
N VAL A 37 16.93 3.72 1.41
CA VAL A 37 16.92 3.66 2.87
C VAL A 37 15.65 2.92 3.26
N SER A 38 15.81 1.78 3.93
CA SER A 38 14.70 1.07 4.55
C SER A 38 14.29 1.80 5.84
N ASN A 39 12.98 2.01 5.98
CA ASN A 39 12.36 2.63 7.14
C ASN A 39 11.43 1.60 7.78
N ASN A 40 11.71 1.25 9.04
CA ASN A 40 10.86 0.41 9.87
C ASN A 40 10.34 1.25 11.04
N ARG A 41 9.03 1.23 11.27
CA ARG A 41 8.39 1.89 12.42
C ARG A 41 7.40 0.96 13.09
N ILE A 42 7.62 0.72 14.38
CA ILE A 42 6.67 0.01 15.24
C ILE A 42 5.57 1.00 15.65
N PHE A 43 4.33 0.54 15.64
CA PHE A 43 3.16 1.29 16.09
C PHE A 43 2.21 0.35 16.85
N ASN A 44 1.19 0.92 17.51
CA ASN A 44 0.14 0.11 18.12
C ASN A 44 -1.05 0.03 17.17
N ASP A 45 -1.56 -1.17 16.96
CA ASP A 45 -2.83 -1.38 16.29
C ASP A 45 -4.00 -0.88 17.16
N HIS A 46 -5.21 -0.87 16.62
CA HIS A 46 -6.43 -0.42 17.28
C HIS A 46 -6.78 -1.23 18.55
N THR A 47 -6.17 -2.38 18.74
CA THR A 47 -6.30 -3.20 19.96
C THR A 47 -5.16 -2.97 20.96
N GLY A 48 -4.24 -2.05 20.66
CA GLY A 48 -3.05 -1.74 21.46
C GLY A 48 -1.91 -2.75 21.30
N ARG A 49 -2.01 -3.70 20.36
CA ARG A 49 -0.96 -4.69 20.09
C ARG A 49 0.09 -4.09 19.14
N PRO A 50 1.37 -4.48 19.28
CA PRO A 50 2.43 -3.94 18.44
C PRO A 50 2.33 -4.47 17.01
N ALA A 51 2.34 -3.56 16.05
CA ALA A 51 2.39 -3.80 14.62
C ALA A 51 3.64 -3.12 14.01
N LEU A 52 3.95 -3.45 12.76
CA LEU A 52 5.11 -2.90 12.04
C LEU A 52 4.65 -2.27 10.73
N MET A 53 5.19 -1.10 10.40
CA MET A 53 5.16 -0.55 9.05
C MET A 53 6.57 -0.42 8.49
N SER A 54 6.76 -0.80 7.23
CA SER A 54 8.01 -0.77 6.48
C SER A 54 7.85 -0.02 5.16
N TRP A 55 8.82 0.82 4.77
CA TRP A 55 8.84 1.45 3.46
C TRP A 55 10.25 1.89 3.04
N GLU A 56 10.46 2.08 1.75
CA GLU A 56 11.72 2.61 1.22
C GLU A 56 11.65 4.14 1.01
N SER A 57 12.79 4.81 1.21
CA SER A 57 12.99 6.21 0.83
C SER A 57 14.30 6.39 0.06
N ALA A 58 14.34 7.37 -0.84
CA ALA A 58 15.54 7.66 -1.63
C ALA A 58 16.45 8.67 -0.91
N GLY A 59 17.71 8.30 -0.67
CA GLY A 59 18.81 9.18 -0.28
C GLY A 59 18.82 9.64 1.18
N VAL A 60 17.65 9.89 1.77
CA VAL A 60 17.51 10.34 3.17
C VAL A 60 16.38 9.54 3.82
N LYS A 61 16.53 9.29 5.13
CA LYS A 61 15.47 8.70 5.96
C LYS A 61 14.25 9.62 5.92
N ASN A 62 13.17 9.19 5.27
CA ASN A 62 11.93 9.96 5.20
C ASN A 62 11.03 9.57 6.37
N PRO A 63 10.74 10.47 7.33
CA PRO A 63 9.93 10.13 8.49
C PRO A 63 8.46 9.90 8.14
N LEU A 64 7.95 10.49 7.04
CA LEU A 64 6.54 10.35 6.67
C LEU A 64 6.34 9.03 5.92
N PRO A 65 5.57 8.08 6.47
CA PRO A 65 5.24 6.85 5.76
C PRO A 65 4.40 7.18 4.53
N PRO A 66 4.63 6.54 3.37
CA PRO A 66 3.78 6.72 2.20
C PRO A 66 2.34 6.37 2.52
N LEU A 67 1.38 7.06 1.90
CA LEU A 67 -0.04 6.84 2.16
C LEU A 67 -0.54 5.53 1.55
N ALA A 68 -0.08 5.20 0.35
CA ALA A 68 -0.36 3.94 -0.33
C ALA A 68 0.22 2.77 0.48
N SER A 69 -0.55 1.68 0.62
CA SER A 69 -0.15 0.59 1.51
C SER A 69 -0.58 -0.81 1.09
N TRP A 70 0.23 -1.80 1.48
CA TRP A 70 -0.09 -3.22 1.45
C TRP A 70 -0.14 -3.77 2.88
N VAL A 71 -1.19 -4.52 3.21
CA VAL A 71 -1.43 -5.00 4.57
C VAL A 71 -1.28 -6.52 4.63
N PHE A 72 -0.38 -6.99 5.49
CA PHE A 72 -0.10 -8.40 5.73
C PHE A 72 -0.42 -8.79 7.17
N TYR A 73 -1.14 -9.88 7.33
CA TYR A 73 -1.35 -10.55 8.61
C TYR A 73 -0.40 -11.73 8.73
N MET A 74 0.48 -11.67 9.73
CA MET A 74 1.41 -12.74 10.07
C MET A 74 0.74 -13.63 11.11
N VAL A 75 0.21 -14.78 10.69
CA VAL A 75 -0.64 -15.63 11.53
C VAL A 75 0.04 -16.88 12.06
N HIS A 76 1.26 -17.19 11.61
CA HIS A 76 1.99 -18.31 12.19
C HIS A 76 2.49 -17.97 13.60
N PRO A 77 2.34 -18.86 14.61
CA PRO A 77 2.78 -18.59 15.98
C PRO A 77 4.29 -18.36 16.12
N ASP A 78 5.07 -19.02 15.27
CA ASP A 78 6.54 -18.95 15.27
C ASP A 78 7.13 -17.88 14.33
N VAL A 79 6.39 -16.81 14.03
CA VAL A 79 6.95 -15.67 13.29
C VAL A 79 8.14 -15.07 14.08
N PRO A 80 9.28 -14.78 13.43
CA PRO A 80 10.47 -14.27 14.10
C PRO A 80 10.19 -13.00 14.94
N ARG A 81 10.71 -12.96 16.17
CA ARG A 81 10.56 -11.79 17.05
C ARG A 81 11.31 -10.56 16.54
N ASP A 82 12.34 -10.77 15.74
CA ASP A 82 13.12 -9.73 15.07
C ASP A 82 12.70 -9.54 13.60
N PHE A 83 11.41 -9.74 13.32
CA PHE A 83 10.81 -9.57 12.00
C PHE A 83 11.25 -8.24 11.34
N ASP A 84 11.78 -8.36 10.14
CA ASP A 84 12.14 -7.23 9.29
C ASP A 84 11.23 -7.19 8.07
N GLY A 85 10.30 -6.23 8.07
CA GLY A 85 9.36 -6.04 6.97
C GLY A 85 10.04 -5.75 5.64
N TYR A 86 11.25 -5.19 5.67
CA TYR A 86 12.03 -4.94 4.47
C TYR A 86 12.57 -6.22 3.84
N GLU A 87 13.14 -7.12 4.65
CA GLU A 87 13.61 -8.43 4.15
C GLU A 87 12.45 -9.28 3.66
N PHE A 88 11.28 -9.22 4.32
CA PHE A 88 10.07 -9.89 3.85
C PHE A 88 9.64 -9.36 2.48
N GLN A 89 9.52 -8.04 2.33
CA GLN A 89 9.19 -7.38 1.06
C GLN A 89 10.15 -7.84 -0.05
N ARG A 90 11.47 -7.71 0.19
CA ARG A 90 12.49 -8.13 -0.77
C ARG A 90 12.44 -9.61 -1.08
N GLY A 91 12.03 -10.43 -0.11
CA GLY A 91 11.87 -11.87 -0.28
C GLY A 91 10.71 -12.22 -1.20
N ILE A 92 9.60 -11.47 -1.13
CA ILE A 92 8.48 -11.61 -2.07
C ILE A 92 8.90 -11.14 -3.47
N GLU A 93 9.60 -10.00 -3.56
CA GLU A 93 10.09 -9.43 -4.81
C GLU A 93 11.20 -10.25 -5.47
N ASP A 94 11.98 -11.01 -4.68
CA ASP A 94 13.18 -11.76 -5.09
C ASP A 94 14.19 -10.92 -5.89
N GLY A 95 14.29 -9.64 -5.55
CA GLY A 95 15.10 -8.66 -6.27
C GLY A 95 14.63 -8.41 -7.72
N GLY A 96 13.40 -8.77 -8.06
CA GLY A 96 12.69 -8.27 -9.23
C GLY A 96 12.27 -6.82 -8.97
N TYR A 97 12.79 -5.90 -9.77
CA TYR A 97 12.33 -4.51 -9.71
C TYR A 97 10.89 -4.46 -10.22
N GLN A 98 9.94 -4.03 -9.39
CA GLN A 98 8.63 -3.65 -9.92
C GLN A 98 8.84 -2.42 -10.83
N PRO A 99 8.61 -2.53 -12.14
CA PRO A 99 8.92 -1.46 -13.09
C PRO A 99 8.03 -0.22 -12.90
N ARG A 100 6.98 -0.35 -12.09
CA ARG A 100 5.88 0.59 -11.94
C ARG A 100 5.34 0.57 -10.51
N GLY A 101 4.81 1.71 -10.09
CA GLY A 101 4.22 1.92 -8.78
C GLY A 101 4.95 3.01 -7.99
N GLY A 102 4.22 3.72 -7.15
CA GLY A 102 4.74 4.72 -6.23
C GLY A 102 5.46 4.14 -5.02
N ARG A 103 5.55 4.94 -3.96
CA ARG A 103 6.17 4.48 -2.70
C ARG A 103 5.10 3.79 -1.88
N PHE A 104 5.29 2.50 -1.60
CA PHE A 104 4.36 1.74 -0.76
C PHE A 104 4.86 1.59 0.67
N ARG A 105 3.91 1.70 1.59
CA ARG A 105 4.05 1.26 2.97
C ARG A 105 3.53 -0.17 3.12
N TRP A 106 4.36 -1.06 3.61
CA TRP A 106 3.97 -2.42 3.98
C TRP A 106 3.65 -2.45 5.46
N GLU A 107 2.43 -2.84 5.82
CA GLU A 107 2.00 -3.01 7.20
C GLU A 107 1.90 -4.49 7.56
N PHE A 108 2.39 -4.82 8.74
CA PHE A 108 2.42 -6.17 9.27
C PHE A 108 1.73 -6.20 10.63
N PHE A 109 0.64 -6.95 10.70
CA PHE A 109 -0.10 -7.24 11.93
C PHE A 109 0.22 -8.66 12.38
N PHE A 110 0.54 -8.84 13.66
CA PHE A 110 0.94 -10.14 14.20
C PHE A 110 -0.20 -10.75 15.01
N LEU A 111 -0.96 -11.65 14.37
CA LEU A 111 -2.14 -12.31 14.95
C LEU A 111 -1.95 -13.83 14.93
N PRO A 112 -1.13 -14.39 15.84
CA PRO A 112 -0.77 -15.80 15.81
C PRO A 112 -2.00 -16.69 16.03
N GLY A 113 -2.21 -17.65 15.13
CA GLY A 113 -3.33 -18.59 15.13
C GLY A 113 -4.65 -18.02 14.62
N ALA A 114 -4.68 -16.76 14.16
CA ALA A 114 -5.92 -16.13 13.74
C ALA A 114 -6.47 -16.72 12.43
N THR A 115 -7.80 -16.81 12.34
CA THR A 115 -8.49 -17.17 11.09
C THR A 115 -8.62 -15.97 10.15
N THR A 116 -9.00 -16.22 8.90
CA THR A 116 -9.28 -15.16 7.93
C THR A 116 -10.37 -14.19 8.42
N GLU A 117 -11.41 -14.70 9.07
CA GLU A 117 -12.50 -13.91 9.61
C GLU A 117 -12.03 -13.00 10.76
N GLU A 118 -11.13 -13.50 11.61
CA GLU A 118 -10.52 -12.71 12.68
C GLU A 118 -9.59 -11.62 12.13
N CYS A 119 -8.80 -11.93 11.10
CA CYS A 119 -8.00 -10.93 10.37
C CYS A 119 -8.89 -9.88 9.69
N HIS A 120 -10.02 -10.29 9.10
CA HIS A 120 -10.96 -9.38 8.47
C HIS A 120 -11.62 -8.46 9.50
N ALA A 121 -12.10 -9.00 10.63
CA ALA A 121 -12.65 -8.21 11.73
C ALA A 121 -11.62 -7.22 12.28
N HIS A 122 -10.36 -7.65 12.42
CA HIS A 122 -9.25 -6.78 12.80
C HIS A 122 -9.03 -5.65 11.79
N TYR A 123 -9.06 -5.95 10.48
CA TYR A 123 -8.91 -4.95 9.43
C TYR A 123 -10.01 -3.89 9.49
N LEU A 124 -11.26 -4.29 9.71
CA LEU A 124 -12.37 -3.35 9.86
C LEU A 124 -12.22 -2.48 11.12
N GLY A 125 -11.71 -3.06 12.21
CA GLY A 125 -11.38 -2.31 13.43
C GLY A 125 -10.28 -1.27 13.19
N GLU A 126 -9.23 -1.64 12.46
CA GLU A 126 -8.19 -0.71 11.99
C GLU A 126 -8.79 0.42 11.17
N LEU A 127 -9.56 0.08 10.13
CA LEU A 127 -10.19 1.05 9.24
C LEU A 127 -11.07 2.04 10.00
N LYS A 128 -11.82 1.56 11.00
CA LYS A 128 -12.64 2.41 11.88
C LYS A 128 -11.79 3.33 12.76
N ALA A 129 -10.66 2.85 13.28
CA ALA A 129 -9.80 3.60 14.19
C ALA A 129 -9.02 4.73 13.50
N ARG A 130 -8.50 4.51 12.28
CA ARG A 130 -7.66 5.50 11.57
C ARG A 130 -8.32 6.14 10.36
N GLY A 131 -9.40 5.56 9.85
CA GLY A 131 -10.08 5.98 8.63
C GLY A 131 -9.37 5.53 7.35
N THR A 132 -9.89 6.04 6.23
CA THR A 132 -9.38 5.73 4.89
C THR A 132 -8.29 6.70 4.45
N ILE A 133 -7.47 6.32 3.46
CA ILE A 133 -6.49 7.21 2.81
C ILE A 133 -7.12 8.51 2.30
N TRP A 134 -8.39 8.48 1.88
CA TRP A 134 -9.08 9.62 1.29
C TRP A 134 -9.19 10.80 2.26
N ARG A 135 -9.41 10.53 3.56
CA ARG A 135 -9.45 11.57 4.59
C ARG A 135 -8.17 12.40 4.59
N GLN A 136 -7.02 11.72 4.50
CA GLN A 136 -5.70 12.36 4.48
C GLN A 136 -5.39 13.03 3.14
N ILE A 137 -5.79 12.42 2.02
CA ILE A 137 -5.71 13.06 0.70
C ILE A 137 -6.45 14.41 0.71
N HIS A 138 -7.68 14.44 1.23
CA HIS A 138 -8.45 15.69 1.35
C HIS A 138 -7.80 16.68 2.31
N LYS A 139 -7.24 16.22 3.44
CA LYS A 139 -6.54 17.09 4.41
C LYS A 139 -5.34 17.78 3.77
N VAL A 140 -4.51 17.03 3.04
CA VAL A 140 -3.35 17.59 2.33
C VAL A 140 -3.78 18.54 1.22
N LYS A 141 -4.80 18.18 0.43
CA LYS A 141 -5.31 19.05 -0.64
C LYS A 141 -5.72 20.42 -0.10
N ARG A 142 -6.51 20.45 0.98
CA ARG A 142 -6.92 21.71 1.64
C ARG A 142 -5.71 22.52 2.13
N ALA A 143 -4.70 21.86 2.69
CA ALA A 143 -3.49 22.53 3.16
C ALA A 143 -2.68 23.14 2.00
N MET A 144 -2.55 22.42 0.87
CA MET A 144 -1.92 22.94 -0.35
C MET A 144 -2.65 24.16 -0.91
N ASP A 145 -3.98 24.13 -0.94
CA ASP A 145 -4.79 25.25 -1.44
C ASP A 145 -4.63 26.50 -0.55
N LEU A 146 -4.58 26.32 0.77
CA LEU A 146 -4.31 27.41 1.72
C LEU A 146 -2.90 27.99 1.56
N GLU A 147 -1.90 27.15 1.30
CA GLU A 147 -0.51 27.60 1.07
C GLU A 147 -0.40 28.43 -0.22
N LYS A 148 -1.07 28.00 -1.30
CA LYS A 148 -1.16 28.76 -2.56
C LYS A 148 -1.84 30.12 -2.39
N GLN A 149 -2.86 30.22 -1.52
CA GLN A 149 -3.52 31.49 -1.23
C GLN A 149 -2.62 32.46 -0.44
N LYS A 150 -1.75 31.94 0.43
CA LYS A 150 -0.80 32.76 1.22
C LYS A 150 0.37 33.26 0.39
N ASN A 151 0.82 32.46 -0.59
CA ASN A 151 1.90 32.78 -1.50
C ASN A 151 1.39 32.69 -2.94
N PRO A 152 0.67 33.72 -3.46
CA PRO A 152 0.28 33.76 -4.86
C PRO A 152 1.54 33.74 -5.71
N GLN A 153 1.81 32.64 -6.42
CA GLN A 153 2.82 32.65 -7.46
C GLN A 153 2.37 33.61 -8.57
N PRO A 154 3.29 34.35 -9.22
CA PRO A 154 2.96 35.02 -10.46
C PRO A 154 2.42 33.97 -11.43
N VAL A 155 1.25 34.23 -12.01
CA VAL A 155 0.67 33.41 -13.05
C VAL A 155 1.64 33.49 -14.23
N ASP A 156 2.34 32.41 -14.54
CA ASP A 156 2.93 32.26 -15.85
C ASP A 156 1.75 32.05 -16.82
N ASP A 157 1.54 33.04 -17.70
CA ASP A 157 0.53 33.01 -18.76
C ASP A 157 0.81 31.80 -19.69
N ASP A 158 0.04 30.73 -19.52
CA ASP A 158 -0.24 29.78 -20.60
C ASP A 158 -1.74 29.86 -20.94
N PRO A 159 -2.10 29.83 -22.23
CA PRO A 159 -3.37 30.37 -22.69
C PRO A 159 -4.55 29.46 -22.35
N ALA A 160 -5.62 30.15 -21.95
CA ALA A 160 -7.01 29.73 -21.86
C ALA A 160 -7.40 28.46 -22.63
N GLU A 161 -7.82 27.44 -21.89
CA GLU A 161 -9.00 26.65 -22.25
C GLU A 161 -10.18 27.08 -21.34
N GLU A 162 -10.80 28.21 -21.67
CA GLU A 162 -12.24 28.42 -21.44
C GLU A 162 -12.96 27.62 -22.55
N SER A 163 -14.07 26.92 -22.39
CA SER A 163 -15.24 26.95 -21.51
C SER A 163 -16.08 25.72 -21.93
N GLY A 164 -17.01 25.16 -21.20
CA GLY A 164 -17.65 25.48 -19.95
C GLY A 164 -18.76 24.45 -19.74
N PHE A 165 -19.14 24.21 -18.49
CA PHE A 165 -20.51 23.97 -18.07
C PHE A 165 -20.53 24.12 -16.55
N GLY A 166 -20.79 25.35 -16.11
CA GLY A 166 -21.31 25.58 -14.77
C GLY A 166 -22.79 25.19 -14.77
N LEU A 167 -23.19 24.36 -13.81
CA LEU A 167 -24.46 24.47 -13.08
C LEU A 167 -24.57 23.32 -12.07
N GLY A 168 -24.57 23.67 -10.79
CA GLY A 168 -25.30 22.98 -9.75
C GLY A 168 -24.99 21.50 -9.52
N SER A 169 -23.94 21.22 -8.76
CA SER A 169 -24.00 20.10 -7.81
C SER A 169 -23.14 20.42 -6.61
N THR A 170 -23.76 21.08 -5.62
CA THR A 170 -23.47 20.80 -4.22
C THR A 170 -23.89 19.35 -3.94
N ALA A 171 -23.18 18.39 -4.53
CA ALA A 171 -23.18 17.04 -4.03
C ALA A 171 -22.38 17.11 -2.74
N SER A 172 -23.11 17.34 -1.66
CA SER A 172 -22.69 17.01 -0.31
C SER A 172 -22.24 15.56 -0.33
N GLU A 173 -20.96 15.31 -0.62
CA GLU A 173 -20.34 14.00 -0.45
C GLU A 173 -20.46 13.72 1.05
N SER A 174 -21.47 12.92 1.37
CA SER A 174 -21.96 12.64 2.70
C SER A 174 -20.80 12.36 3.65
N SER A 175 -20.62 13.32 4.55
CA SER A 175 -19.80 13.25 5.75
C SER A 175 -20.29 12.11 6.64
N SER A 176 -19.84 10.89 6.36
CA SER A 176 -19.91 9.76 7.30
C SER A 176 -18.51 9.25 7.67
N ASP A 177 -17.47 10.07 7.49
CA ASP A 177 -16.20 9.88 8.19
C ASP A 177 -16.37 10.50 9.59
N GLU A 178 -17.09 9.79 10.46
CA GLU A 178 -17.17 10.13 11.88
C GLU A 178 -15.75 10.28 12.46
N GLU A 179 -15.59 11.24 13.38
CA GLU A 179 -14.32 11.55 14.01
C GLU A 179 -13.72 10.30 14.68
N ALA A 180 -12.65 9.77 14.08
CA ALA A 180 -11.74 8.90 14.78
C ALA A 180 -11.32 9.57 16.10
N THR A 181 -11.45 8.83 17.20
CA THR A 181 -10.99 9.26 18.52
C THR A 181 -9.56 9.75 18.40
N ALA A 182 -9.31 10.97 18.89
CA ALA A 182 -8.00 11.60 18.95
C ALA A 182 -7.04 10.72 19.76
N ASP A 183 -6.38 9.78 19.09
CA ASP A 183 -5.23 9.07 19.64
C ASP A 183 -3.98 9.66 18.99
N ASP A 184 -2.95 9.88 19.80
CA ASP A 184 -1.74 10.67 19.47
C ASP A 184 -0.88 10.03 18.35
N GLN A 185 -1.27 8.86 17.84
CA GLN A 185 -0.64 8.20 16.70
C GLN A 185 -1.40 8.57 15.44
N GLN A 186 -0.99 9.69 14.84
CA GLN A 186 -1.28 10.13 13.46
C GLN A 186 -0.84 9.09 12.41
N LEU A 187 -1.50 7.93 12.40
CA LEU A 187 -1.22 6.82 11.49
C LEU A 187 -1.84 7.11 10.12
N PRO A 188 -1.18 6.70 9.04
CA PRO A 188 -1.79 6.79 7.73
C PRO A 188 -3.01 5.85 7.63
N GLY A 189 -4.04 6.32 6.95
CA GLY A 189 -5.27 5.60 6.69
C GLY A 189 -5.06 4.39 5.80
N LEU A 190 -6.10 3.56 5.72
CA LEU A 190 -6.11 2.34 4.91
C LEU A 190 -6.70 2.57 3.52
N VAL A 191 -6.22 1.79 2.57
CA VAL A 191 -6.69 1.81 1.18
C VAL A 191 -8.15 1.35 1.16
N TRP A 192 -9.01 2.18 0.60
CA TRP A 192 -10.42 1.89 0.44
C TRP A 192 -10.95 2.58 -0.83
N PRO A 193 -10.81 1.96 -2.01
CA PRO A 193 -11.27 2.53 -3.26
C PRO A 193 -12.76 2.90 -3.18
N LYS A 194 -13.13 4.09 -3.66
CA LYS A 194 -14.51 4.60 -3.55
C LYS A 194 -15.22 4.71 -4.89
N ARG A 195 -14.48 4.87 -6.00
CA ARG A 195 -15.05 5.10 -7.33
C ARG A 195 -14.75 3.94 -8.26
N ASP A 196 -15.59 3.73 -9.27
CA ASP A 196 -15.45 2.62 -10.22
C ASP A 196 -14.11 2.69 -10.98
N ARG A 197 -13.66 3.90 -11.33
CA ARG A 197 -12.33 4.17 -11.91
C ARG A 197 -11.15 3.83 -10.97
N ASP A 198 -11.41 3.70 -9.67
CA ASP A 198 -10.40 3.25 -8.69
C ASP A 198 -10.36 1.71 -8.65
N CYS A 199 -11.36 1.06 -9.26
CA CYS A 199 -11.68 -0.36 -9.18
C CYS A 199 -11.76 -1.04 -10.57
N ASP A 200 -11.26 -0.42 -11.64
CA ASP A 200 -11.25 -1.05 -12.96
C ASP A 200 -10.51 -2.40 -12.86
N SER A 201 -11.23 -3.51 -13.06
CA SER A 201 -10.77 -4.90 -12.86
C SER A 201 -10.65 -5.40 -11.41
N VAL A 202 -11.35 -4.79 -10.45
CA VAL A 202 -11.41 -5.22 -9.05
C VAL A 202 -12.86 -5.54 -8.67
N MET A 203 -13.12 -6.78 -8.25
CA MET A 203 -14.47 -7.24 -7.86
C MET A 203 -14.86 -6.85 -6.43
N TYR A 204 -13.93 -6.28 -5.66
CA TYR A 204 -14.04 -6.04 -4.23
C TYR A 204 -13.34 -4.73 -3.87
N ARG A 205 -13.89 -3.96 -2.93
CA ARG A 205 -13.25 -2.72 -2.45
C ARG A 205 -12.13 -3.00 -1.46
N GLY A 206 -12.30 -4.00 -0.60
CA GLY A 206 -11.37 -4.33 0.47
C GLY A 206 -10.41 -5.45 0.09
N TRP A 207 -9.15 -5.33 0.52
CA TRP A 207 -8.20 -6.44 0.46
C TRP A 207 -7.11 -6.39 1.54
N PHE A 208 -6.58 -7.55 1.88
CA PHE A 208 -5.35 -7.75 2.64
C PHE A 208 -4.75 -9.13 2.35
N PHE A 209 -3.55 -9.38 2.86
CA PHE A 209 -2.85 -10.65 2.73
C PHE A 209 -2.74 -11.38 4.06
N VAL A 210 -2.84 -12.70 4.06
CA VAL A 210 -2.58 -13.55 5.21
C VAL A 210 -1.38 -14.44 4.89
N TYR A 211 -0.37 -14.38 5.75
CA TYR A 211 0.86 -15.15 5.63
C TYR A 211 0.90 -16.25 6.70
N PRO A 212 0.70 -17.52 6.31
CA PRO A 212 0.54 -18.62 7.28
C PRO A 212 1.85 -19.32 7.64
N HIS A 213 3.02 -18.89 7.13
CA HIS A 213 4.29 -19.61 7.33
C HIS A 213 5.16 -18.99 8.42
N ALA A 214 5.93 -19.84 9.13
CA ALA A 214 6.91 -19.39 10.12
C ALA A 214 8.11 -18.68 9.49
N ASN A 215 8.64 -19.28 8.42
CA ASN A 215 9.80 -18.77 7.73
C ASN A 215 9.37 -17.69 6.75
N ILE A 216 9.87 -16.48 6.98
CA ILE A 216 9.53 -15.25 6.26
C ILE A 216 10.36 -15.06 4.98
N ASP A 217 11.39 -15.89 4.78
CA ASP A 217 12.20 -15.83 3.58
C ASP A 217 11.46 -16.51 2.42
N CYS A 218 10.97 -15.67 1.51
CA CYS A 218 10.32 -16.10 0.28
C CYS A 218 11.32 -16.23 -0.89
N ARG A 219 12.65 -16.15 -0.68
CA ARG A 219 13.66 -16.31 -1.75
C ARG A 219 13.93 -17.79 -2.08
N GLY A 220 14.45 -18.03 -3.29
CA GLY A 220 14.81 -19.37 -3.75
C GLY A 220 13.60 -20.27 -4.02
N ALA A 221 13.86 -21.56 -4.31
CA ALA A 221 12.82 -22.52 -4.69
C ALA A 221 11.80 -22.75 -3.58
N ASP A 222 12.25 -23.02 -2.35
CA ASP A 222 11.37 -23.25 -1.21
C ASP A 222 10.51 -22.02 -0.88
N GLY A 223 11.10 -20.83 -1.00
CA GLY A 223 10.41 -19.57 -0.78
C GLY A 223 9.37 -19.27 -1.86
N ALA A 224 9.64 -19.63 -3.11
CA ALA A 224 8.71 -19.44 -4.23
C ALA A 224 7.45 -20.31 -4.12
N GLU A 225 7.52 -21.43 -3.42
CA GLU A 225 6.37 -22.32 -3.18
C GLU A 225 5.52 -21.89 -1.97
N ARG A 226 5.93 -20.86 -1.23
CA ARG A 226 5.19 -20.41 -0.02
C ARG A 226 3.91 -19.70 -0.39
N GLU A 227 2.80 -20.38 -0.19
CA GLU A 227 1.48 -19.83 -0.46
C GLU A 227 1.12 -18.69 0.52
N ILE A 228 0.51 -17.65 -0.03
CA ILE A 228 0.00 -16.47 0.65
C ILE A 228 -1.48 -16.34 0.26
N ASP A 229 -2.33 -16.15 1.26
CA ASP A 229 -3.76 -15.98 1.03
C ASP A 229 -4.04 -14.50 0.75
N ILE A 230 -4.66 -14.21 -0.39
CA ILE A 230 -5.23 -12.90 -0.71
C ILE A 230 -6.68 -12.94 -0.28
N VAL A 231 -7.05 -12.06 0.64
CA VAL A 231 -8.42 -11.91 1.12
C VAL A 231 -9.00 -10.66 0.51
N THR A 232 -10.13 -10.79 -0.18
CA THR A 232 -10.88 -9.69 -0.78
C THR A 232 -12.30 -9.67 -0.22
N PHE A 233 -12.88 -8.49 0.01
CA PHE A 233 -14.18 -8.35 0.65
C PHE A 233 -14.85 -7.02 0.27
N ASP A 234 -16.13 -6.88 0.63
CA ASP A 234 -17.00 -5.78 0.16
C ASP A 234 -17.15 -5.79 -1.37
N PRO A 235 -17.94 -6.75 -1.92
CA PRO A 235 -18.08 -6.92 -3.36
C PRO A 235 -18.71 -5.68 -4.00
N ILE A 236 -18.25 -5.38 -5.21
CA ILE A 236 -18.78 -4.29 -6.04
C ILE A 236 -19.78 -4.90 -7.00
N GLU A 237 -20.97 -4.30 -7.09
CA GLU A 237 -21.98 -4.70 -8.06
C GLU A 237 -21.44 -4.44 -9.48
N GLN A 238 -21.44 -5.47 -10.31
CA GLN A 238 -20.97 -5.37 -11.70
C GLN A 238 -22.19 -5.39 -12.63
N GLU A 239 -22.22 -4.45 -13.57
CA GLU A 239 -23.14 -4.47 -14.70
C GLU A 239 -22.62 -5.50 -15.71
N TRP A 240 -23.36 -6.58 -15.90
CA TRP A 240 -23.02 -7.65 -16.85
C TRP A 240 -23.88 -7.50 -18.10
N GLU A 241 -23.31 -7.72 -19.27
CA GLU A 241 -24.11 -7.81 -20.50
C GLU A 241 -25.01 -9.07 -20.45
N GLU A 242 -26.23 -8.97 -21.02
CA GLU A 242 -27.29 -10.00 -20.88
C GLU A 242 -26.88 -11.41 -21.32
N ASP A 243 -25.83 -11.55 -22.13
CA ASP A 243 -25.34 -12.80 -22.69
C ASP A 243 -24.06 -13.35 -22.03
N GLU A 244 -23.51 -12.67 -21.01
CA GLU A 244 -22.31 -13.15 -20.31
C GLU A 244 -22.64 -14.23 -19.27
N VAL A 245 -22.10 -15.45 -19.48
CA VAL A 245 -22.17 -16.53 -18.50
C VAL A 245 -21.29 -16.19 -17.29
N ARG A 246 -21.93 -15.84 -16.17
CA ARG A 246 -21.25 -15.63 -14.88
C ARG A 246 -20.49 -16.89 -14.44
N ARG A 247 -19.16 -16.83 -14.44
CA ARG A 247 -18.32 -17.90 -13.87
C ARG A 247 -18.18 -17.80 -12.35
N PHE A 248 -18.33 -16.60 -11.81
CA PHE A 248 -18.20 -16.30 -10.37
C PHE A 248 -19.05 -15.06 -10.04
N ASP A 249 -19.78 -15.09 -8.93
CA ASP A 249 -20.61 -13.97 -8.48
C ASP A 249 -20.07 -13.42 -7.14
N PRO A 250 -19.37 -12.26 -7.15
CA PRO A 250 -18.83 -11.65 -5.93
C PRO A 250 -19.89 -11.36 -4.86
N MET A 251 -21.14 -11.10 -5.27
CA MET A 251 -22.23 -10.79 -4.34
C MET A 251 -22.64 -12.00 -3.49
N GLN A 252 -22.36 -13.23 -3.95
CA GLN A 252 -22.58 -14.46 -3.19
C GLN A 252 -21.39 -14.80 -2.27
N HIS A 253 -20.26 -14.10 -2.41
CA HIS A 253 -19.02 -14.33 -1.69
C HIS A 253 -18.50 -13.03 -1.06
N PRO A 254 -19.20 -12.49 -0.03
CA PRO A 254 -18.87 -11.18 0.55
C PRO A 254 -17.45 -11.08 1.14
N VAL A 255 -16.86 -12.22 1.48
CA VAL A 255 -15.43 -12.40 1.76
C VAL A 255 -14.95 -13.56 0.91
N HIS A 256 -13.92 -13.34 0.11
CA HIS A 256 -13.35 -14.32 -0.80
C HIS A 256 -11.84 -14.45 -0.55
N VAL A 257 -11.36 -15.69 -0.55
CA VAL A 257 -9.95 -16.01 -0.31
C VAL A 257 -9.40 -16.72 -1.54
N THR A 258 -8.30 -16.19 -2.08
CA THR A 258 -7.54 -16.85 -3.13
C THR A 258 -6.12 -17.10 -2.65
N ARG A 259 -5.68 -18.35 -2.75
CA ARG A 259 -4.33 -18.75 -2.38
C ARG A 259 -3.38 -18.60 -3.57
N LYS A 260 -2.24 -17.95 -3.37
CA LYS A 260 -1.25 -17.69 -4.43
C LYS A 260 0.17 -17.84 -3.92
N LYS A 261 1.08 -18.27 -4.80
CA LYS A 261 2.51 -18.21 -4.54
C LYS A 261 3.01 -16.76 -4.57
N PRO A 262 4.18 -16.44 -3.99
CA PRO A 262 4.68 -15.06 -3.99
C PRO A 262 4.98 -14.61 -5.42
N ARG A 263 5.52 -15.54 -6.23
CA ARG A 263 5.89 -15.37 -7.63
C ARG A 263 5.44 -16.62 -8.39
N GLU A 264 4.58 -16.42 -9.38
CA GLU A 264 4.11 -17.47 -10.30
C GLU A 264 3.82 -16.78 -11.64
N ASP A 265 4.10 -17.45 -12.74
CA ASP A 265 4.00 -16.84 -14.07
C ASP A 265 2.54 -16.50 -14.43
N PHE A 266 2.34 -15.36 -15.09
CA PHE A 266 1.07 -14.90 -15.69
C PHE A 266 -0.11 -14.73 -14.70
N GLN A 267 -0.16 -13.61 -13.96
CA GLN A 267 -1.33 -13.21 -13.13
C GLN A 267 -1.67 -14.19 -11.99
N GLN A 268 -0.79 -15.16 -11.73
CA GLN A 268 -1.02 -16.21 -10.75
C GLN A 268 -0.35 -15.91 -9.41
N GLY A 269 0.77 -15.17 -9.39
CA GLY A 269 1.46 -14.80 -8.16
C GLY A 269 0.88 -13.59 -7.43
N VAL A 270 1.23 -13.44 -6.15
CA VAL A 270 0.90 -12.26 -5.33
C VAL A 270 1.45 -10.98 -5.94
N MET A 271 2.70 -11.01 -6.43
CA MET A 271 3.33 -9.84 -7.03
C MET A 271 2.60 -9.33 -8.27
N ASP A 272 2.17 -10.24 -9.15
CA ASP A 272 1.37 -9.87 -10.31
C ASP A 272 0.00 -9.36 -9.88
N TRP A 273 -0.62 -10.00 -8.89
CA TRP A 273 -1.90 -9.52 -8.35
C TRP A 273 -1.78 -8.09 -7.84
N MET A 274 -0.75 -7.78 -7.05
CA MET A 274 -0.46 -6.43 -6.58
C MET A 274 -0.25 -5.48 -7.76
N TYR A 275 0.58 -5.87 -8.74
CA TYR A 275 0.89 -5.08 -9.92
C TYR A 275 -0.35 -4.59 -10.69
N TRP A 276 -1.37 -5.44 -10.84
CA TRP A 276 -2.62 -5.03 -11.51
C TRP A 276 -3.44 -4.00 -10.74
N ARG A 277 -3.19 -3.81 -9.44
CA ARG A 277 -3.81 -2.75 -8.63
C ARG A 277 -2.94 -1.49 -8.54
N LEU A 278 -1.65 -1.57 -8.89
CA LEU A 278 -0.68 -0.45 -8.97
C LEU A 278 -0.89 0.47 -10.20
N CYS A 279 -2.07 0.49 -10.80
CA CYS A 279 -2.36 1.31 -11.99
C CYS A 279 -3.71 2.00 -11.85
N THR A 280 -4.09 2.33 -10.61
CA THR A 280 -5.43 2.80 -10.31
C THR A 280 -5.39 4.15 -9.62
N HIS A 281 -6.50 4.87 -9.71
CA HIS A 281 -6.60 6.25 -9.24
C HIS A 281 -6.29 6.43 -7.75
N TRP A 282 -6.55 5.43 -6.91
CA TRP A 282 -6.28 5.53 -5.47
C TRP A 282 -4.79 5.66 -5.16
N GLU A 283 -3.94 4.94 -5.89
CA GLU A 283 -2.49 4.97 -5.72
C GLU A 283 -1.95 6.34 -6.12
N GLU A 284 -2.30 6.81 -7.33
CA GLU A 284 -1.86 8.11 -7.84
C GLU A 284 -2.19 9.23 -6.86
N LYS A 285 -3.41 9.21 -6.30
CA LYS A 285 -3.84 10.21 -5.31
C LYS A 285 -3.12 10.06 -3.97
N ALA A 286 -2.81 8.84 -3.55
CA ALA A 286 -2.07 8.59 -2.33
C ALA A 286 -0.60 9.05 -2.45
N ASP A 287 0.04 8.81 -3.58
CA ASP A 287 1.39 9.30 -3.87
C ASP A 287 1.44 10.82 -3.97
N GLU A 288 0.51 11.42 -4.73
CA GLU A 288 0.40 12.88 -4.86
C GLU A 288 0.23 13.54 -3.48
N ALA A 289 -0.64 12.97 -2.64
CA ALA A 289 -0.84 13.46 -1.28
C ALA A 289 0.42 13.29 -0.41
N THR A 290 1.14 12.17 -0.54
CA THR A 290 2.40 11.94 0.18
C THR A 290 3.45 12.98 -0.20
N ASP A 291 3.66 13.21 -1.48
CA ASP A 291 4.63 14.19 -1.97
C ASP A 291 4.26 15.62 -1.59
N ASN A 292 2.98 15.97 -1.64
CA ASN A 292 2.49 17.28 -1.22
C ASN A 292 2.62 17.48 0.30
N ALA A 293 2.34 16.47 1.12
CA ALA A 293 2.59 16.53 2.56
C ALA A 293 4.08 16.77 2.87
N LEU A 294 4.97 16.11 2.13
CA LEU A 294 6.42 16.36 2.25
C LEU A 294 6.82 17.78 1.86
N LYS A 295 6.26 18.33 0.78
CA LYS A 295 6.48 19.73 0.36
C LYS A 295 6.00 20.73 1.42
N LEU A 296 4.90 20.41 2.11
CA LEU A 296 4.39 21.18 3.25
C LEU A 296 5.20 20.96 4.55
N GLY A 297 6.24 20.11 4.52
CA GLY A 297 7.12 19.85 5.66
C GLY A 297 6.52 18.91 6.72
N TRP A 298 5.49 18.14 6.39
CA TRP A 298 4.87 17.19 7.31
C TRP A 298 5.82 16.05 7.66
N LYS A 299 5.76 15.60 8.91
CA LYS A 299 6.53 14.46 9.44
C LYS A 299 5.65 13.30 9.92
N SER A 300 4.33 13.53 9.98
CA SER A 300 3.26 12.60 10.35
C SER A 300 1.95 13.04 9.67
N TRP A 301 0.92 12.17 9.68
CA TRP A 301 -0.30 12.34 8.91
C TRP A 301 -1.46 13.07 9.60
#